data_AF-A0A839WJI5-F1
#
_entry.id   AF-A0A839WJI5-F1
#
_cell.length_a   1.000
_cell.length_b   1.000
_cell.length_c   1.000
_cell.angle_alpha   90.00
_cell.angle_beta   90.00
_cell.angle_gamma   90.00
#
_symmetry.space_group_name_H-M   'P 1'
#
loop_
_entity.id
_entity.type
_entity.pdbx_description
1 polymer ?
#
loop_
_entity_poly.entity_id
_entity_poly.type
_entity_poly.pdbx_seq_one_letter_code
_entity_poly.pdbx_strand_id
1 'polypeptide(L)'
;MADDVLLNKAATIERCVRRAREEYARDPATFGDDHTRQDAAILNIQRACEAALDMGQHLIRRERIGIPQKRTRRLRPTRRRELD
;
A
#
# COMPACT_ATOMS: atom_id res chain seq x y z
N MET A 1 -7.27 -21.42 15.98
CA MET A 1 -7.24 -20.05 16.54
C MET A 1 -7.23 -19.08 15.38
N ALA A 2 -7.91 -17.94 15.51
CA ALA A 2 -7.79 -16.89 14.51
C ALA A 2 -6.32 -16.49 14.38
N ASP A 3 -5.89 -16.12 13.19
CA ASP A 3 -4.53 -15.69 12.95
C ASP A 3 -4.37 -14.27 13.53
N ASP A 4 -3.94 -14.18 14.79
CA ASP A 4 -3.83 -12.92 15.52
C ASP A 4 -2.98 -11.88 14.78
N VAL A 5 -2.03 -12.34 13.94
CA VAL A 5 -1.25 -11.47 13.06
C VAL A 5 -2.16 -10.82 12.02
N LEU A 6 -3.01 -11.60 11.34
CA LEU A 6 -3.95 -11.08 10.33
C LEU A 6 -5.01 -10.17 10.98
N LEU A 7 -5.53 -10.54 12.16
CA LEU A 7 -6.49 -9.70 12.88
C LEU A 7 -5.90 -8.34 13.25
N ASN A 8 -4.68 -8.32 13.78
CA ASN A 8 -4.00 -7.08 14.14
C ASN A 8 -3.70 -6.19 12.91
N LYS A 9 -3.35 -6.81 11.77
CA LYS A 9 -3.12 -6.08 10.51
C LYS A 9 -4.43 -5.53 9.94
N ALA A 10 -5.52 -6.30 9.96
CA ALA A 10 -6.85 -5.82 9.57
C ALA A 10 -7.29 -4.61 10.42
N ALA A 11 -7.17 -4.70 11.75
CA ALA A 11 -7.47 -3.59 12.66
C ALA A 11 -6.59 -2.36 12.39
N THR A 12 -5.34 -2.57 11.95
CA THR A 12 -4.45 -1.48 11.54
C THR A 12 -4.95 -0.80 10.27
N ILE A 13 -5.33 -1.57 9.25
CA ILE A 13 -5.91 -1.06 8.00
C ILE A 13 -7.15 -0.21 8.30
N GLU A 14 -8.09 -0.75 9.09
CA GLU A 14 -9.33 -0.05 9.45
C GLU A 14 -9.07 1.29 10.13
N ARG A 15 -8.16 1.33 11.11
CA ARG A 15 -7.79 2.58 11.80
C ARG A 15 -7.16 3.58 10.83
N CYS A 16 -6.22 3.15 9.99
CA CYS A 16 -5.56 4.01 9.02
C CYS A 16 -6.55 4.59 8.00
N VAL A 17 -7.43 3.76 7.43
CA VAL A 17 -8.47 4.23 6.50
C VAL A 17 -9.42 5.21 7.17
N ARG A 18 -9.85 4.92 8.42
CA ARG A 18 -10.67 5.84 9.19
C ARG A 18 -9.98 7.19 9.40
N ARG A 19 -8.71 7.19 9.82
CA ARG A 19 -7.92 8.42 10.01
C ARG A 19 -7.80 9.23 8.72
N ALA A 20 -7.50 8.59 7.59
CA ALA A 20 -7.43 9.29 6.32
C ALA A 20 -8.76 9.98 5.95
N ARG A 21 -9.89 9.33 6.24
CA ARG A 21 -11.23 9.92 6.04
C ARG A 21 -11.53 11.05 7.01
N GLU A 22 -11.11 10.93 8.27
CA GLU A 22 -11.24 12.01 9.28
C GLU A 22 -10.45 13.25 8.85
N GLU A 23 -9.22 13.07 8.36
CA GLU A 23 -8.40 14.18 7.86
C GLU A 23 -9.06 14.88 6.68
N TYR A 24 -9.75 14.18 5.79
CA TYR A 24 -10.54 14.81 4.73
C TYR A 24 -11.80 15.48 5.26
N ALA A 25 -12.57 14.79 6.10
CA ALA A 25 -13.88 15.22 6.57
C ALA A 25 -13.86 16.41 7.53
N ARG A 26 -12.72 16.70 8.17
CA ARG A 26 -12.58 17.81 9.13
C ARG A 26 -12.97 19.17 8.54
N ASP A 27 -12.62 19.40 7.28
CA ASP A 27 -13.08 20.52 6.44
C ASP A 27 -12.71 20.18 4.99
N PRO A 28 -13.67 19.65 4.20
CA PRO A 28 -13.45 19.29 2.79
C PRO A 28 -13.26 20.49 1.86
N ALA A 29 -13.78 21.67 2.23
CA ALA A 29 -13.73 22.85 1.36
C ALA A 29 -12.31 23.42 1.27
N THR A 30 -11.56 23.36 2.37
CA THR A 30 -10.17 23.86 2.45
C THR A 30 -9.12 22.75 2.33
N PHE A 31 -9.54 21.48 2.24
CA PHE A 31 -8.62 20.34 2.22
C PHE A 31 -7.60 20.41 1.07
N GLY A 32 -7.99 20.96 -0.09
CA GLY A 32 -7.11 21.14 -1.25
C GLY A 32 -5.94 22.10 -1.02
N ASP A 33 -6.06 23.01 -0.06
CA ASP A 33 -5.05 24.02 0.26
C ASP A 33 -4.29 23.71 1.56
N ASP A 34 -4.83 22.83 2.42
CA ASP A 34 -4.16 22.37 3.63
C ASP A 34 -3.26 21.14 3.37
N HIS A 35 -2.03 21.41 2.95
CA HIS A 35 -1.03 20.36 2.67
C HIS A 35 -0.67 19.51 3.89
N THR A 36 -0.77 20.05 5.10
CA THR A 36 -0.47 19.27 6.32
C THR A 36 -1.50 18.16 6.51
N ARG A 37 -2.79 18.47 6.27
CA ARG A 37 -3.86 17.46 6.31
C ARG A 37 -3.79 16.48 5.14
N GLN A 38 -3.39 16.94 3.95
CA GLN A 38 -3.14 16.04 2.81
C GLN A 38 -2.04 15.03 3.13
N ASP A 39 -0.90 15.49 3.65
CA ASP A 39 0.22 14.63 4.03
C ASP A 39 -0.20 13.62 5.10
N ALA A 40 -0.98 14.06 6.10
CA ALA A 40 -1.53 13.17 7.11
C ALA A 40 -2.47 12.10 6.51
N ALA A 41 -3.34 12.46 5.57
CA ALA A 41 -4.24 11.53 4.90
C ALA A 41 -3.46 10.52 4.04
N ILE A 42 -2.50 10.99 3.24
CA ILE A 42 -1.63 10.16 2.39
C ILE A 42 -0.82 9.18 3.24
N LEU A 43 -0.22 9.65 4.34
CA LEU A 43 0.56 8.81 5.25
C LEU A 43 -0.28 7.68 5.86
N ASN A 44 -1.53 7.97 6.22
CA ASN A 44 -2.43 6.93 6.70
C ASN A 44 -2.79 5.91 5.60
N ILE A 45 -3.01 6.35 4.36
CA ILE A 45 -3.24 5.43 3.23
C ILE A 45 -2.01 4.54 2.98
N GLN A 46 -0.81 5.11 3.00
CA GLN A 46 0.45 4.36 2.85
C GLN A 46 0.59 3.26 3.93
N ARG A 47 0.33 3.60 5.20
CA ARG A 47 0.36 2.63 6.31
C ARG A 47 -0.68 1.52 6.16
N ALA A 48 -1.86 1.82 5.64
CA ALA A 48 -2.86 0.79 5.34
C ALA A 48 -2.37 -0.17 4.25
N CYS A 49 -1.74 0.36 3.19
CA CYS A 49 -1.14 -0.45 2.13
C CYS A 49 -0.02 -1.36 2.65
N GLU A 50 0.86 -0.84 3.51
CA GLU A 50 1.92 -1.63 4.16
C GLU A 50 1.35 -2.77 4.99
N ALA A 51 0.32 -2.51 5.81
CA ALA A 51 -0.34 -3.56 6.59
C ALA A 51 -0.98 -4.64 5.70
N ALA A 52 -1.54 -4.27 4.54
CA ALA A 52 -2.08 -5.21 3.57
C ALA A 52 -0.98 -6.04 2.89
N LEU A 53 0.16 -5.43 2.55
CA LEU A 53 1.32 -6.14 2.00
C LEU A 53 1.88 -7.14 3.02
N ASP A 54 1.98 -6.76 4.29
CA ASP A 54 2.41 -7.64 5.37
C ASP A 54 1.48 -8.85 5.53
N MET A 55 0.16 -8.65 5.45
CA MET A 55 -0.82 -9.74 5.44
C MET A 55 -0.58 -10.70 4.28
N GLY A 56 -0.40 -10.16 3.06
CA GLY A 56 -0.12 -10.97 1.89
C GLY A 56 1.17 -11.79 2.04
N GLN A 57 2.24 -11.17 2.56
CA GLN A 57 3.50 -11.87 2.84
C GLN A 57 3.33 -12.97 3.89
N HIS A 58 2.58 -12.71 4.95
CA HIS A 58 2.28 -13.68 6.00
C HIS A 58 1.55 -14.90 5.42
N LEU A 59 0.50 -14.67 4.64
CA LEU A 59 -0.26 -15.72 3.97
C LEU A 59 0.60 -16.54 3.01
N ILE A 60 1.42 -15.88 2.18
CA ILE A 60 2.31 -16.58 1.24
C ILE A 60 3.30 -17.50 1.99
N ARG A 61 3.90 -17.03 3.10
CA ARG A 61 4.81 -17.84 3.91
C ARG A 61 4.10 -19.01 4.58
N ARG A 62 2.93 -18.76 5.16
CA ARG A 62 2.13 -19.75 5.88
C ARG A 62 1.63 -20.86 4.96
N GLU A 63 1.07 -20.47 3.82
CA GLU A 63 0.46 -21.39 2.84
C GLU A 63 1.49 -21.90 1.81
N ARG A 64 2.76 -21.50 1.93
CA ARG A 64 3.88 -21.91 1.06
C ARG A 64 3.59 -21.70 -0.43
N ILE A 65 2.93 -20.60 -0.79
CA ILE A 65 2.46 -20.28 -2.17
C ILE A 65 3.63 -19.94 -3.13
N GLY A 66 4.88 -20.17 -2.73
CA GLY A 66 6.08 -19.78 -3.48
C GLY A 66 6.44 -18.30 -3.30
N ILE A 67 7.64 -17.91 -3.73
CA ILE A 67 8.16 -16.56 -3.51
C ILE A 67 7.47 -15.57 -4.48
N PRO A 68 6.93 -14.44 -4.02
CA PRO A 68 6.51 -13.36 -4.91
C PRO A 68 7.77 -12.76 -5.55
N GLN A 69 8.13 -13.27 -6.73
CA GLN A 69 9.22 -12.76 -7.54
C GLN A 69 8.90 -11.33 -7.96
N LYS A 70 9.68 -10.36 -7.47
CA LYS A 70 9.65 -8.99 -8.00
C LYS A 70 10.01 -9.08 -9.48
N ARG A 71 9.04 -8.90 -10.38
CA ARG A 71 9.32 -8.70 -11.80
C ARG A 71 9.87 -7.30 -11.99
N THR A 72 11.16 -7.11 -11.70
CA THR A 72 11.90 -6.00 -12.28
C THR A 72 11.96 -6.24 -13.78
N ARG A 73 11.05 -5.62 -14.53
CA ARG A 73 11.11 -5.58 -15.99
C ARG A 73 12.37 -4.80 -16.37
N ARG A 74 13.49 -5.51 -16.54
CA ARG A 74 14.67 -4.98 -17.21
C ARG A 74 14.26 -4.74 -18.66
N LEU A 75 13.94 -3.50 -19.00
CA LEU A 75 13.77 -3.09 -20.39
C LEU A 75 15.10 -3.39 -21.09
N ARG A 76 15.13 -4.45 -21.91
CA ARG A 76 16.22 -4.62 -22.87
C ARG A 76 15.99 -3.55 -23.94
N PRO A 77 16.96 -2.67 -24.23
CA PRO A 77 16.86 -1.84 -25.41
C PRO A 77 16.85 -2.78 -26.62
N THR A 78 15.76 -2.74 -27.40
CA THR A 78 15.70 -3.36 -28.71
C THR A 78 16.82 -2.73 -29.53
N ARG A 79 17.87 -3.51 -29.85
CA ARG A 79 18.89 -3.05 -30.81
C ARG A 79 18.14 -2.71 -32.09
N ARG A 80 18.08 -1.42 -32.45
CA ARG A 80 17.86 -1.01 -33.84
C ARG A 80 18.97 -1.67 -34.65
N ARG A 81 18.62 -2.68 -35.45
CA ARG A 81 19.38 -2.98 -36.65
C ARG A 81 19.05 -1.85 -37.61
N GLU A 82 19.91 -0.85 -37.66
CA GLU A 82 20.00 0.01 -38.83
C GLU A 82 20.64 -0.86 -39.92
N LEU A 83 19.79 -1.24 -40.88
CA LEU A 83 20.21 -1.49 -42.25
C LEU A 83 20.34 -0.11 -42.89
N ASP A 84 21.42 0.04 -43.66
CA ASP A 84 21.89 1.19 -44.46
C ASP A 84 23.03 2.00 -43.83
#